data_AF-A0ABD4UTM4-F1
#
_entry.id   AF-A0ABD4UTM4-F1
#
_cell.length_a   1.000
_cell.length_b   1.000
_cell.length_c   1.000
_cell.angle_alpha   90.00
_cell.angle_beta   90.00
_cell.angle_gamma   90.00
#
_symmetry.space_group_name_H-M   'P 1'
#
loop_
_entity.id
_entity.type
_entity.pdbx_description
1 polymer ?
#
loop_
_entity_poly.entity_id
_entity_poly.type
_entity_poly.pdbx_seq_one_letter_code
_entity_poly.pdbx_strand_id
1 'polypeptide(L)' 'SRGGSHVINRLEGVVADVNYLGGVTSYRVKLETGAVLRASMANTARLDVDAYLAGQRVVAWFTADDCLVLEQ' A
#
# COMPACT_ATOMS: atom_id res chain seq x y z
N SER A 1 -23.45 -3.55 -21.39
CA SER A 1 -22.56 -3.95 -20.28
C SER A 1 -21.28 -3.13 -20.37
N ARG A 2 -21.04 -2.17 -19.48
CA ARG A 2 -19.74 -1.45 -19.43
C ARG A 2 -18.80 -2.23 -18.51
N GLY A 3 -18.26 -3.33 -19.02
CA GLY A 3 -17.12 -4.00 -18.39
C GLY A 3 -15.86 -3.21 -18.71
N GLY A 4 -15.66 -2.07 -18.04
CA GLY A 4 -14.37 -1.40 -18.05
C GLY A 4 -13.40 -2.28 -17.27
N SER A 5 -12.36 -2.78 -17.94
CA SER A 5 -11.19 -3.32 -17.24
C SER A 5 -10.70 -2.24 -16.28
N HIS A 6 -10.93 -2.41 -14.97
CA HIS A 6 -10.37 -1.52 -13.97
C HIS A 6 -8.85 -1.70 -14.02
N VAL A 7 -8.16 -0.76 -14.67
CA VAL A 7 -6.70 -0.72 -14.70
C VAL A 7 -6.24 -0.44 -13.27
N ILE A 8 -5.50 -1.38 -12.69
CA ILE A 8 -4.94 -1.26 -11.34
C ILE A 8 -3.50 -0.73 -11.49
N ASN A 9 -3.22 0.39 -10.83
CA ASN A 9 -1.87 0.91 -10.73
C ASN A 9 -1.05 0.03 -9.80
N ARG A 10 0.24 -0.17 -10.10
CA ARG A 10 1.16 -1.00 -9.31
C ARG A 10 2.47 -0.26 -9.11
N LEU A 11 2.92 -0.16 -7.87
CA LEU A 11 4.17 0.49 -7.48
C LEU A 11 5.00 -0.48 -6.62
N GLU A 12 6.21 -0.79 -7.08
CA GLU A 12 7.12 -1.68 -6.38
C GLU A 12 7.94 -0.93 -5.33
N GLY A 13 8.21 -1.59 -4.21
CA GLY A 13 9.02 -1.02 -3.15
C GLY A 13 9.42 -2.00 -2.07
N VAL A 14 10.01 -1.46 -1.00
CA VAL A 14 10.43 -2.21 0.18
C VAL A 14 9.79 -1.60 1.42
N VAL A 15 9.24 -2.43 2.30
CA VAL A 15 8.72 -1.99 3.59
C VAL A 15 9.89 -1.42 4.40
N ALA A 16 9.85 -0.12 4.66
CA ALA A 16 10.85 0.58 5.45
C ALA A 16 10.53 0.53 6.95
N ASP A 17 9.25 0.49 7.29
CA ASP A 17 8.78 0.56 8.68
C ASP A 17 7.35 0.04 8.83
N VAL A 18 7.05 -0.50 10.01
CA VAL A 18 5.74 -1.05 10.38
C VAL A 18 5.32 -0.48 11.73
N ASN A 19 4.15 0.15 11.77
CA ASN A 19 3.61 0.78 12.96
C ASN A 19 2.26 0.20 13.32
N TYR A 20 2.08 -0.15 14.58
CA TYR A 20 0.82 -0.69 15.11
C TYR A 20 0.19 0.36 16.01
N LEU A 21 -1.02 0.80 15.67
CA LEU A 21 -1.77 1.74 16.50
C LEU A 21 -3.23 1.32 16.55
N GLY A 22 -3.65 0.84 17.73
CA GLY A 22 -5.00 0.29 17.94
C GLY A 22 -5.26 -0.90 17.02
N GLY A 23 -6.40 -0.88 16.33
CA GLY A 23 -6.82 -1.92 15.39
C GLY A 23 -6.30 -1.73 13.96
N VAL A 24 -5.19 -0.99 13.74
CA VAL A 24 -4.65 -0.72 12.41
C VAL A 24 -3.13 -0.92 12.40
N THR A 25 -2.64 -1.58 11.36
CA THR A 25 -1.22 -1.63 11.00
C THR A 25 -0.96 -0.66 9.85
N SER A 26 0.08 0.15 9.98
CA SER A 26 0.52 1.09 8.96
C SER A 26 1.94 0.78 8.48
N TYR A 27 2.10 0.65 7.18
CA TYR A 27 3.35 0.38 6.50
C TYR A 27 3.88 1.66 5.84
N ARG A 28 5.17 1.95 6.02
CA ARG A 28 5.89 2.87 5.13
C ARG A 28 6.64 2.03 4.10
N VAL A 29 6.39 2.29 2.82
CA VAL A 29 7.02 1.60 1.70
C VAL A 29 7.90 2.60 0.96
N LYS A 30 9.21 2.34 0.90
CA LYS A 30 10.13 3.11 0.08
C LYS A 30 10.07 2.56 -1.36
N LEU A 31 9.62 3.39 -2.28
CA LEU A 31 9.59 3.08 -3.71
C LEU A 31 10.98 3.23 -4.32
N GLU A 32 11.20 2.61 -5.47
CA GLU A 32 12.48 2.71 -6.20
C GLU A 32 12.78 4.13 -6.65
N THR A 33 11.74 4.95 -6.89
CA THR A 33 11.85 6.38 -7.20
C THR A 33 12.35 7.22 -6.02
N GLY A 34 12.47 6.63 -4.82
CA GLY A 34 12.85 7.32 -3.58
C GLY A 34 11.67 7.91 -2.81
N ALA A 35 10.49 8.00 -3.43
CA ALA A 35 9.26 8.39 -2.73
C ALA A 35 8.88 7.37 -1.64
N VAL A 36 8.15 7.83 -0.62
CA VAL A 36 7.66 6.98 0.46
C VAL A 36 6.13 6.96 0.44
N LEU A 37 5.56 5.78 0.21
CA LEU A 37 4.13 5.54 0.31
C LEU A 37 3.79 5.13 1.74
N ARG A 38 2.63 5.57 2.23
CA ARG A 38 2.02 5.05 3.46
C ARG A 38 0.78 4.23 3.09
N ALA A 39 0.70 3.00 3.57
CA ALA A 39 -0.47 2.14 3.44
C ALA A 39 -0.93 1.69 4.83
N SER A 40 -2.24 1.56 5.04
CA SER A 40 -2.83 1.17 6.32
C SER A 40 -3.84 0.05 6.14
N MET A 41 -3.82 -0.94 7.04
CA MET A 41 -4.70 -2.11 7.03
C MET A 41 -5.33 -2.29 8.41
N ALA A 42 -6.63 -2.57 8.47
CA ALA A 42 -7.31 -2.89 9.71
C ALA A 42 -6.91 -4.29 10.21
N ASN A 43 -6.52 -4.41 11.47
CA ASN A 43 -6.06 -5.63 12.11
C ASN A 43 -7.25 -6.59 12.34
N THR A 44 -7.50 -7.48 11.38
CA THR A 44 -8.33 -8.66 11.60
C THR A 44 -7.46 -9.80 12.12
N ALA A 45 -7.99 -10.76 12.88
CA ALA A 45 -7.20 -11.79 13.57
C ALA A 45 -6.24 -12.61 12.67
N ARG A 46 -6.42 -12.59 11.34
CA ARG A 46 -5.53 -13.23 10.35
C ARG A 46 -4.34 -12.37 9.94
N LEU A 47 -4.43 -11.04 10.05
CA LEU A 47 -3.39 -10.11 9.60
C LEU A 47 -2.12 -10.13 10.45
N ASP A 48 -2.19 -10.59 11.70
CA ASP A 48 -0.99 -10.68 12.56
C ASP A 48 -0.03 -11.79 12.11
N VAL A 49 -0.56 -12.86 11.51
CA VAL A 49 0.23 -13.96 10.93
C VAL A 49 0.80 -13.61 9.55
N ASP A 50 0.09 -12.79 8.78
CA ASP A 50 0.46 -12.41 7.41
C ASP A 50 1.03 -10.98 7.30
N ALA A 51 1.40 -10.36 8.43
CA ALA A 51 1.90 -8.99 8.44
C ALA A 51 3.24 -8.88 7.69
N TYR A 52 3.34 -7.89 6.80
CA TYR A 52 4.61 -7.59 6.15
C TYR A 52 5.65 -7.11 7.16
N LEU A 53 6.90 -7.51 6.95
CA LEU A 53 8.02 -7.10 7.81
C LEU A 53 8.91 -6.05 7.12
N ALA A 54 9.63 -5.27 7.93
CA ALA A 54 10.64 -4.35 7.40
C ALA A 54 11.69 -5.12 6.56
N GLY A 55 12.10 -4.53 5.44
CA GLY A 55 12.99 -5.14 4.45
C GLY A 55 12.29 -6.02 3.42
N GLN A 56 11.00 -6.35 3.59
CA GLN A 56 10.26 -7.16 2.63
C GLN A 56 9.93 -6.37 1.36
N ARG A 57 10.12 -7.00 0.20
CA ARG A 57 9.69 -6.49 -1.11
C ARG A 57 8.17 -6.60 -1.22
N VAL A 58 7.52 -5.54 -1.66
CA VAL A 58 6.07 -5.47 -1.80
C VAL A 58 5.68 -4.72 -3.06
N VAL A 59 4.44 -4.94 -3.51
CA VAL A 59 3.81 -4.14 -4.57
C VAL A 59 2.57 -3.48 -3.99
N ALA A 60 2.60 -2.16 -3.91
CA ALA A 60 1.41 -1.38 -3.59
C ALA A 60 0.53 -1.24 -4.83
N TRP A 61 -0.77 -1.37 -4.65
CA TRP A 61 -1.74 -1.25 -5.74
C TRP A 61 -2.92 -0.40 -5.30
N PHE A 62 -3.47 0.34 -6.25
CA PHE A 62 -4.61 1.24 -6.04
C PHE A 62 -5.36 1.44 -7.35
N THR A 63 -6.63 1.81 -7.27
CA THR A 63 -7.40 2.16 -8.47
C THR A 63 -7.19 3.62 -8.82
N ALA A 64 -7.28 3.98 -10.10
CA ALA A 64 -7.21 5.37 -10.51
C ALA A 64 -8.33 6.22 -9.86
N ASP A 65 -9.47 5.59 -9.56
CA ASP A 65 -10.63 6.23 -8.92
C ASP A 65 -10.36 6.68 -7.48
N ASP A 66 -9.34 6.10 -6.82
CA ASP A 66 -8.93 6.48 -5.45
C ASP A 66 -7.97 7.69 -5.43
N CYS A 67 -7.60 8.23 -6.59
CA CYS A 67 -6.57 9.26 -6.72
C CYS A 67 -7.10 10.58 -7.28
N LEU A 68 -6.52 11.68 -6.80
CA LEU A 68 -6.66 13.00 -7.38
C LEU A 68 -5.34 13.37 -8.07
N VAL A 69 -5.42 13.82 -9.33
CA VAL A 69 -4.28 14.40 -10.04
C VAL A 69 -4.34 15.92 -9.90
N LEU A 70 -3.25 16.52 -9.41
CA LEU A 70 -3.09 17.96 -9.32
C LEU A 70 -2.20 18.43 -10.47
N GLU A 71 -2.69 19.40 -11.25
CA GLU A 71 -1.89 20.07 -12.30
C GLU A 71 -1.17 21.29 -11.71
N GLN A 72 -0.03 21.65 -12.31
CA GLN A 72 0.85 22.74 -11.88
C GLN A 72 0.81 23.91 -12.85
#